data_AF-A0A960LI28-F1
#
_entry.id   AF-A0A960LI28-F1
#
_cell.length_a   1.000
_cell.length_b   1.000
_cell.length_c   1.000
_cell.angle_alpha   90.00
_cell.angle_beta   90.00
_cell.angle_gamma   90.00
#
_symmetry.space_group_name_H-M   'P 1'
#
loop_
_entity.id
_entity.type
_entity.pdbx_description
1 polymer ?
#
loop_
_entity_poly.entity_id
_entity_poly.type
_entity_poly.pdbx_seq_one_letter_code
_entity_poly.pdbx_strand_id
1 'polypeptide(L)'
;MSGIAGVGGTAMGIAGFSILAGPAAIVLTTAGAALAVGAAGYAVWKAVPPVMRKPEDVSGAELTLDELKSIHPPLLKLAVIGPSRAGKTTLKDRLMIRVSSGEKDRTQFVKAHIVSVPTSPPFFLALLDGRGENYSQQFKIAEPADCLCIVIDHNESDKDATLLPNRREKTTEFLKRVRDHLIEEGCARKTWIRILINKRDLWEQNSADDQQAFVDFCEQEVTKWRDGNFAKVVTLARHSNERPNDTAEFMTLLKEASEAI
;
A
#
# COMPACT_ATOMS: atom_id res chain seq x y z
N MET A 1 3.11 17.84 31.84
CA MET A 1 2.09 18.80 32.34
C MET A 1 1.70 19.67 31.14
N SER A 2 0.64 19.26 30.43
CA SER A 2 -0.72 19.82 30.50
C SER A 2 -0.84 21.19 29.84
N GLY A 3 -1.67 21.29 28.80
CA GLY A 3 -2.09 22.57 28.24
C GLY A 3 -2.49 22.51 26.77
N ILE A 4 -3.71 22.04 26.50
CA ILE A 4 -4.39 22.07 25.20
C ILE A 4 -4.55 23.52 24.73
N ALA A 5 -4.11 23.80 23.50
CA ALA A 5 -4.41 25.03 22.78
C ALA A 5 -5.47 24.74 21.71
N GLY A 6 -6.55 25.55 21.70
CA GLY A 6 -7.31 25.82 20.48
C GLY A 6 -8.71 25.22 20.35
N VAL A 7 -9.63 25.53 21.28
CA VAL A 7 -11.06 25.65 20.92
C VAL A 7 -11.38 27.13 20.82
N GLY A 8 -11.15 27.68 19.63
CA GLY A 8 -11.56 29.04 19.30
C GLY A 8 -13.05 29.09 19.00
N GLY A 9 -13.78 29.89 19.78
CA GLY A 9 -15.00 30.56 19.30
C GLY A 9 -16.34 30.01 19.76
N THR A 10 -16.61 29.97 21.07
CA THR A 10 -17.99 29.99 21.61
C THR A 10 -18.18 31.19 22.53
N ALA A 11 -18.35 32.38 21.95
CA ALA A 11 -18.84 33.55 22.71
C ALA A 11 -19.29 34.69 21.78
N MET A 12 -20.42 34.56 21.10
CA MET A 12 -21.24 35.68 20.59
C MET A 12 -22.64 35.13 20.30
N GLY A 13 -23.76 35.55 20.90
CA GLY A 13 -24.01 36.37 22.07
C GLY A 13 -25.45 36.06 22.50
N ILE A 14 -25.68 35.85 23.80
CA ILE A 14 -27.01 35.87 24.39
C ILE A 14 -27.12 37.20 25.13
N ALA A 15 -27.34 38.27 24.37
CA ALA A 15 -27.64 39.58 24.93
C ALA A 15 -28.49 40.38 23.94
N GLY A 16 -29.79 40.47 24.24
CA GLY A 16 -30.69 41.49 23.70
C GLY A 16 -31.37 41.16 22.38
N PHE A 17 -32.61 40.68 22.43
CA PHE A 17 -33.81 41.49 22.18
C PHE A 17 -35.06 40.61 22.22
N SER A 18 -35.67 40.56 23.39
CA SER A 18 -37.10 40.28 23.55
C SER A 18 -37.89 41.46 22.96
N ILE A 19 -38.17 41.46 21.65
CA ILE A 19 -39.40 41.98 21.02
C ILE A 19 -39.56 41.25 19.68
N LEU A 20 -40.10 40.04 19.72
CA LEU A 20 -40.93 39.47 18.65
C LEU A 20 -41.96 38.58 19.37
N ALA A 21 -42.89 39.22 20.08
CA ALA A 21 -44.09 38.56 20.59
C ALA A 21 -44.97 38.23 19.37
N GLY A 22 -44.68 37.10 18.74
CA GLY A 22 -45.33 36.62 17.54
C GLY A 22 -44.73 35.28 17.10
N PRO A 23 -45.39 34.55 16.19
CA PRO A 23 -45.04 33.18 15.82
C PRO A 23 -43.57 32.98 15.37
N ALA A 24 -42.86 34.05 15.00
CA ALA A 24 -41.44 34.03 14.62
C ALA A 24 -40.46 33.65 15.76
N ALA A 25 -40.75 33.99 17.03
CA ALA A 25 -39.86 33.64 18.15
C ALA A 25 -39.87 32.14 18.47
N ILE A 26 -41.01 31.49 18.26
CA ILE A 26 -41.17 30.02 18.37
C ILE A 26 -40.42 29.33 17.22
N VAL A 27 -40.49 29.88 16.00
CA VAL A 27 -39.78 29.34 14.83
C VAL A 27 -38.25 29.42 15.00
N LEU A 28 -37.72 30.52 15.53
CA LEU A 28 -36.27 30.68 15.76
C LEU A 28 -35.74 29.77 16.88
N THR A 29 -36.49 29.60 17.97
CA THR A 29 -36.09 28.68 19.05
C THR A 29 -36.20 27.22 18.64
N THR A 30 -37.24 26.84 17.87
CA THR A 30 -37.38 25.47 17.35
C THR A 30 -36.34 25.14 16.27
N ALA A 31 -36.03 26.08 15.36
CA ALA A 31 -34.97 25.89 14.37
C ALA A 31 -33.58 25.79 15.02
N GLY A 32 -33.29 26.63 16.02
CA GLY A 32 -32.03 26.58 16.78
C GLY A 32 -31.88 25.27 17.56
N ALA A 33 -32.94 24.80 18.21
CA ALA A 33 -32.95 23.52 18.92
C ALA A 33 -32.78 22.32 17.96
N ALA A 34 -33.43 22.35 16.80
CA ALA A 34 -33.28 21.31 15.77
C ALA A 34 -31.85 21.25 15.22
N LEU A 35 -31.22 22.39 14.97
CA LEU A 35 -29.82 22.45 14.55
C LEU A 35 -28.86 21.94 15.63
N ALA A 36 -29.09 22.30 16.90
CA ALA A 36 -28.27 21.82 18.00
C ALA A 36 -28.39 20.30 18.20
N VAL A 37 -29.62 19.75 18.14
CA VAL A 37 -29.86 18.30 18.22
C VAL A 37 -29.29 17.59 17.00
N GLY A 38 -29.40 18.16 15.81
CA GLY A 38 -28.80 17.64 14.58
C GLY A 38 -27.27 17.59 14.66
N ALA A 39 -26.64 18.66 15.14
CA ALA A 39 -25.19 18.74 15.31
C ALA A 39 -24.70 17.78 16.41
N ALA A 40 -25.41 17.68 17.54
CA ALA A 40 -25.09 16.74 18.61
C ALA A 40 -25.27 15.29 18.13
N GLY A 41 -26.35 14.98 17.41
CA GLY A 41 -26.60 13.66 16.82
C GLY A 41 -25.53 13.27 15.81
N TYR A 42 -25.13 14.20 14.93
CA TYR A 42 -24.04 14.00 13.99
C TYR A 42 -22.69 13.79 14.69
N ALA A 43 -22.40 14.57 15.74
CA ALA A 43 -21.19 14.43 16.54
C ALA A 43 -21.15 13.09 17.29
N VAL A 44 -22.28 12.65 17.87
CA VAL A 44 -22.41 11.32 18.51
C VAL A 44 -22.22 10.21 17.50
N TRP A 45 -22.88 10.28 16.34
CA TRP A 45 -22.72 9.29 15.27
C TRP A 45 -21.26 9.19 14.78
N LYS A 46 -20.60 10.33 14.61
CA LYS A 46 -19.17 10.40 14.23
C LYS A 46 -18.23 9.97 15.37
N ALA A 47 -18.68 10.05 16.63
CA ALA A 47 -17.90 9.67 17.80
C ALA A 47 -18.01 8.18 18.15
N VAL A 48 -18.97 7.44 17.58
CA VAL A 48 -18.99 5.98 17.70
C VAL A 48 -17.80 5.42 16.93
N PRO A 49 -16.79 4.84 17.60
CA PRO A 49 -15.64 4.28 16.91
C PRO A 49 -16.09 3.12 16.01
N PRO A 50 -15.48 2.97 14.81
CA PRO A 50 -15.78 1.83 13.96
C PRO A 50 -15.52 0.53 14.74
N VAL A 51 -16.39 -0.46 14.55
CA VAL A 51 -16.21 -1.78 15.17
C VAL A 51 -14.89 -2.35 14.70
N MET A 52 -13.96 -2.51 15.63
CA MET A 52 -12.62 -3.02 15.35
C MET A 52 -12.73 -4.50 15.00
N ARG A 53 -12.36 -4.85 13.76
CA ARG A 53 -12.37 -6.23 13.26
C ARG A 53 -11.01 -6.86 13.46
N LYS A 54 -10.97 -8.16 13.74
CA LYS A 54 -9.71 -8.89 13.76
C LYS A 54 -9.30 -9.31 12.35
N PRO A 55 -8.01 -9.45 12.04
CA PRO A 55 -7.54 -9.91 10.74
C PRO A 55 -8.09 -11.30 10.37
N GLU A 56 -8.26 -12.18 11.35
CA GLU A 56 -8.81 -13.53 11.14
C GLU A 56 -10.24 -13.49 10.56
N ASP A 57 -11.05 -12.51 10.96
CA ASP A 57 -12.45 -12.38 10.57
C ASP A 57 -12.62 -11.88 9.12
N VAL A 58 -11.58 -11.29 8.55
CA VAL A 58 -11.59 -10.66 7.21
C VAL A 58 -10.54 -11.26 6.27
N SER A 59 -9.93 -12.37 6.65
CA SER A 59 -8.95 -13.07 5.81
C SER A 59 -9.57 -13.47 4.47
N GLY A 60 -8.91 -13.10 3.37
CA GLY A 60 -9.41 -13.32 2.01
C GLY A 60 -10.43 -12.28 1.51
N ALA A 61 -10.82 -11.30 2.33
CA ALA A 61 -11.68 -10.20 1.90
C ALA A 61 -10.92 -9.14 1.09
N GLU A 62 -11.64 -8.46 0.20
CA GLU A 62 -11.19 -7.21 -0.42
C GLU A 62 -11.70 -6.03 0.40
N LEU A 63 -10.81 -5.15 0.81
CA LEU A 63 -11.11 -3.96 1.60
C LEU A 63 -10.58 -2.71 0.92
N THR A 64 -11.25 -1.59 1.12
CA THR A 64 -10.73 -0.26 0.79
C THR A 64 -9.69 0.19 1.81
N LEU A 65 -8.88 1.20 1.47
CA LEU A 65 -7.89 1.78 2.38
C LEU A 65 -8.52 2.36 3.67
N ASP A 66 -9.75 2.86 3.59
CA ASP A 66 -10.46 3.36 4.76
C ASP A 66 -10.98 2.23 5.65
N GLU A 67 -11.44 1.13 5.07
CA GLU A 67 -11.84 -0.06 5.81
C GLU A 67 -10.65 -0.73 6.52
N LEU A 68 -9.45 -0.68 5.94
CA LEU A 68 -8.23 -1.17 6.61
C LEU A 68 -7.98 -0.49 7.96
N LYS A 69 -8.38 0.78 8.13
CA LYS A 69 -8.22 1.52 9.40
C LYS A 69 -9.08 0.94 10.53
N SER A 70 -10.09 0.13 10.20
CA SER A 70 -10.97 -0.54 11.16
C SER A 70 -10.46 -1.91 11.63
N ILE A 71 -9.26 -2.33 11.20
CA ILE A 71 -8.66 -3.61 11.61
C ILE A 71 -7.73 -3.41 12.80
N HIS A 72 -7.84 -4.29 13.79
CA HIS A 72 -6.93 -4.34 14.94
C HIS A 72 -6.41 -5.76 15.21
N PRO A 73 -5.09 -5.97 15.31
CA PRO A 73 -4.01 -4.97 15.19
C PRO A 73 -3.87 -4.40 13.77
N PRO A 74 -3.25 -3.21 13.59
CA PRO A 74 -2.95 -2.67 12.27
C PRO A 74 -2.14 -3.66 11.44
N LEU A 75 -2.50 -3.81 10.17
CA LEU A 75 -1.83 -4.71 9.26
C LEU A 75 -0.71 -4.01 8.49
N LEU A 76 0.40 -4.72 8.29
CA LEU A 76 1.45 -4.31 7.38
C LEU A 76 0.89 -4.20 5.95
N LYS A 77 1.01 -3.03 5.33
CA LYS A 77 0.59 -2.79 3.94
C LYS A 77 1.76 -3.03 2.98
N LEU A 78 1.64 -4.04 2.14
CA LEU A 78 2.61 -4.40 1.11
C LEU A 78 2.08 -4.05 -0.28
N ALA A 79 2.85 -3.31 -1.08
CA ALA A 79 2.59 -3.20 -2.51
C ALA A 79 3.65 -3.96 -3.32
N VAL A 80 3.18 -4.72 -4.33
CA VAL A 80 4.04 -5.41 -5.30
C VAL A 80 3.94 -4.68 -6.63
N ILE A 81 5.02 -4.01 -7.02
CA ILE A 81 5.11 -3.17 -8.22
C ILE A 81 6.26 -3.64 -9.12
N GLY A 82 6.31 -3.15 -10.36
CA GLY A 82 7.29 -3.58 -11.34
C GLY A 82 6.82 -3.37 -12.78
N PRO A 83 7.74 -3.36 -13.77
CA PRO A 83 7.37 -3.27 -15.17
C PRO A 83 6.38 -4.39 -15.60
N SER A 84 5.65 -4.18 -16.70
CA SER A 84 4.75 -5.21 -17.25
C SER A 84 5.53 -6.51 -17.52
N ARG A 85 4.87 -7.66 -17.32
CA ARG A 85 5.44 -9.02 -17.46
C ARG A 85 6.65 -9.37 -16.59
N ALA A 86 6.94 -8.58 -15.55
CA ALA A 86 7.99 -8.91 -14.58
C ALA A 86 7.70 -10.13 -13.67
N GLY A 87 6.54 -10.78 -13.80
CA GLY A 87 6.12 -11.91 -12.96
C GLY A 87 5.47 -11.53 -11.62
N LYS A 88 4.89 -10.33 -11.52
CA LYS A 88 4.17 -9.85 -10.31
C LYS A 88 2.95 -10.71 -9.96
N THR A 89 2.11 -11.02 -10.95
CA THR A 89 0.90 -11.83 -10.75
C THR A 89 1.28 -13.22 -10.28
N THR A 90 2.24 -13.86 -10.95
CA THR A 90 2.78 -15.16 -10.55
C THR A 90 3.34 -15.15 -9.13
N LEU A 91 4.08 -14.09 -8.74
CA LEU A 91 4.57 -13.94 -7.37
C LEU A 91 3.40 -13.90 -6.38
N LYS A 92 2.38 -13.06 -6.62
CA LYS A 92 1.20 -12.97 -5.75
C LYS A 92 0.48 -14.32 -5.63
N ASP A 93 0.28 -15.02 -6.75
CA ASP A 93 -0.37 -16.34 -6.77
C ASP A 93 0.42 -17.37 -5.96
N ARG A 94 1.76 -17.37 -6.08
CA ARG A 94 2.67 -18.27 -5.32
C ARG A 94 2.66 -18.00 -3.82
N LEU A 95 2.45 -16.76 -3.42
CA LEU A 95 2.27 -16.38 -2.02
C LEU A 95 0.89 -16.80 -1.46
N MET A 96 0.15 -17.66 -2.19
CA MET A 96 -1.21 -18.12 -1.88
C MET A 96 -2.20 -16.98 -1.65
N ILE A 97 -1.94 -15.84 -2.29
CA ILE A 97 -2.84 -14.69 -2.31
C ILE A 97 -3.93 -15.04 -3.33
N ARG A 98 -4.88 -15.88 -2.92
CA ARG A 98 -6.10 -16.11 -3.70
C ARG A 98 -6.93 -14.84 -3.62
N VAL A 99 -6.58 -13.87 -4.47
CA VAL A 99 -7.42 -12.73 -4.76
C VAL A 99 -8.62 -13.27 -5.53
N SER A 100 -9.69 -13.59 -4.80
CA SER A 100 -11.00 -13.82 -5.39
C SER A 100 -11.35 -12.55 -6.13
N SER A 101 -11.20 -12.55 -7.45
CA SER A 101 -11.43 -11.36 -8.28
C SER A 101 -12.93 -11.09 -8.30
N GLY A 102 -13.38 -10.35 -7.29
CA GLY A 102 -14.76 -9.90 -7.15
C GLY A 102 -15.13 -8.92 -8.27
N GLU A 103 -16.42 -8.85 -8.53
CA GLU A 103 -17.10 -8.31 -9.72
C GLU A 103 -16.59 -6.99 -10.33
N LYS A 104 -16.97 -6.81 -11.61
CA LYS A 104 -16.64 -5.72 -12.52
C LYS A 104 -17.26 -4.37 -12.12
N ASP A 105 -16.95 -3.85 -10.94
CA ASP A 105 -17.25 -2.44 -10.65
C ASP A 105 -16.10 -1.51 -11.06
N ARG A 106 -16.44 -0.54 -11.91
CA ARG A 106 -15.55 0.43 -12.57
C ARG A 106 -15.16 1.54 -11.61
N THR A 107 -14.41 1.20 -10.57
CA THR A 107 -13.87 2.21 -9.65
C THR A 107 -12.36 2.08 -9.54
N GLN A 108 -11.64 3.16 -9.83
CA GLN A 108 -10.18 3.26 -9.88
C GLN A 108 -9.50 3.22 -8.49
N PHE A 109 -10.15 2.62 -7.49
CA PHE A 109 -9.67 2.63 -6.12
C PHE A 109 -8.63 1.54 -5.88
N VAL A 110 -7.65 1.86 -5.02
CA VAL A 110 -6.70 0.90 -4.47
C VAL A 110 -7.49 -0.06 -3.58
N LYS A 111 -7.34 -1.36 -3.85
CA LYS A 111 -7.92 -2.42 -3.02
C LYS A 111 -6.82 -3.08 -2.20
N ALA A 112 -7.18 -3.54 -1.00
CA ALA A 112 -6.34 -4.30 -0.13
C ALA A 112 -6.92 -5.71 0.05
N HIS A 113 -6.09 -6.72 -0.17
CA HIS A 113 -6.43 -8.11 0.09
C HIS A 113 -5.79 -8.52 1.40
N ILE A 114 -6.58 -9.01 2.34
CA ILE A 114 -6.04 -9.53 3.60
C ILE A 114 -5.54 -10.95 3.36
N VAL A 115 -4.23 -11.13 3.49
CA VAL A 115 -3.55 -12.40 3.24
C VAL A 115 -3.08 -12.98 4.55
N SER A 116 -3.40 -14.24 4.79
CA SER A 116 -2.79 -15.03 5.85
C SER A 116 -1.53 -15.71 5.31
N VAL A 117 -0.39 -15.45 5.95
CA VAL A 117 0.86 -16.14 5.64
C VAL A 117 0.99 -17.37 6.54
N PRO A 118 1.10 -18.59 5.97
CA PRO A 118 1.05 -19.84 6.73
C PRO A 118 2.31 -20.06 7.56
N THR A 119 2.32 -19.46 8.75
CA THR A 119 3.36 -19.55 9.77
C THR A 119 2.74 -20.00 11.09
N SER A 120 3.55 -20.31 12.10
CA SER A 120 3.07 -20.64 13.45
C SER A 120 3.66 -19.66 14.46
N PRO A 121 2.86 -18.75 15.05
CA PRO A 121 1.45 -18.47 14.72
C PRO A 121 1.29 -17.83 13.32
N PRO A 122 0.12 -17.92 12.68
CA PRO A 122 -0.12 -17.27 11.39
C PRO A 122 -0.10 -15.75 11.56
N PHE A 123 0.49 -15.04 10.59
CA PHE A 123 0.42 -13.58 10.53
C PHE A 123 -0.37 -13.12 9.31
N PHE A 124 -0.91 -11.92 9.41
CA PHE A 124 -1.76 -11.32 8.38
C PHE A 124 -1.10 -10.06 7.84
N LEU A 125 -1.25 -9.83 6.54
CA LEU A 125 -0.81 -8.61 5.86
C LEU A 125 -1.88 -8.10 4.91
N ALA A 126 -1.85 -6.81 4.63
CA ALA A 126 -2.69 -6.19 3.61
C ALA A 126 -1.88 -6.06 2.30
N LEU A 127 -2.18 -6.90 1.30
CA LEU A 127 -1.60 -6.75 -0.03
C LEU A 127 -2.40 -5.69 -0.80
N LEU A 128 -1.74 -4.60 -1.16
CA LEU A 128 -2.32 -3.56 -1.99
C LEU A 128 -2.25 -3.96 -3.46
N ASP A 129 -3.40 -3.92 -4.12
CA ASP A 129 -3.53 -4.23 -5.54
C ASP A 129 -4.27 -3.14 -6.33
N GLY A 130 -3.82 -2.96 -7.58
CA GLY A 130 -4.40 -2.08 -8.57
C GLY A 130 -4.78 -2.91 -9.81
N ARG A 131 -5.97 -2.68 -10.38
CA ARG A 131 -6.55 -3.51 -11.45
C ARG A 131 -5.87 -3.36 -12.84
N GLY A 132 -4.56 -3.11 -12.93
CA GLY A 132 -3.94 -2.78 -14.21
C GLY A 132 -2.42 -2.72 -14.19
N GLU A 133 -1.83 -2.99 -15.34
CA GLU A 133 -0.38 -2.88 -15.57
C GLU A 133 0.10 -1.42 -15.67
N ASN A 134 -0.84 -0.47 -15.69
CA ASN A 134 -0.57 0.95 -15.89
C ASN A 134 0.20 1.56 -14.70
N TYR A 135 1.21 2.36 -15.02
CA TYR A 135 2.07 3.04 -14.04
C TYR A 135 1.29 3.83 -12.99
N SER A 136 0.25 4.56 -13.40
CA SER A 136 -0.56 5.38 -12.48
C SER A 136 -1.22 4.57 -11.36
N GLN A 137 -1.62 3.32 -11.61
CA GLN A 137 -2.19 2.46 -10.58
C GLN A 137 -1.11 1.90 -9.66
N GLN A 138 0.05 1.53 -10.21
CA GLN A 138 1.19 1.07 -9.42
C GLN A 138 1.69 2.15 -8.46
N PHE A 139 1.65 3.42 -8.86
CA PHE A 139 2.03 4.55 -8.00
C PHE A 139 1.01 4.76 -6.87
N LYS A 140 -0.28 4.72 -7.18
CA LYS A 140 -1.36 4.82 -6.19
C LYS A 140 -1.32 3.72 -5.14
N ILE A 141 -0.93 2.49 -5.49
CA ILE A 141 -0.76 1.43 -4.48
C ILE A 141 0.54 1.58 -3.68
N ALA A 142 1.58 2.19 -4.26
CA ALA A 142 2.85 2.40 -3.58
C ALA A 142 2.78 3.52 -2.53
N GLU A 143 1.94 4.53 -2.73
CA GLU A 143 1.72 5.66 -1.81
C GLU A 143 1.38 5.22 -0.37
N PRO A 144 0.25 4.50 -0.12
CA PRO A 144 -0.17 4.12 1.22
C PRO A 144 0.57 2.87 1.76
N ALA A 145 1.41 2.22 0.95
CA ALA A 145 2.16 1.04 1.38
C ALA A 145 3.21 1.40 2.44
N ASP A 146 3.34 0.54 3.44
CA ASP A 146 4.45 0.62 4.41
C ASP A 146 5.71 0.00 3.80
N CYS A 147 5.53 -1.01 2.94
CA CYS A 147 6.59 -1.79 2.32
C CYS A 147 6.38 -1.95 0.82
N LEU A 148 7.47 -1.92 0.05
CA LEU A 148 7.43 -2.12 -1.40
C LEU A 148 8.26 -3.33 -1.81
N CYS A 149 7.64 -4.25 -2.54
CA CYS A 149 8.32 -5.26 -3.31
C CYS A 149 8.35 -4.82 -4.78
N ILE A 150 9.54 -4.59 -5.32
CA ILE A 150 9.73 -4.16 -6.71
C ILE A 150 10.30 -5.32 -7.50
N VAL A 151 9.51 -5.84 -8.44
CA VAL A 151 9.89 -6.98 -9.27
C VAL A 151 10.46 -6.48 -10.60
N ILE A 152 11.68 -6.89 -10.91
CA ILE A 152 12.38 -6.60 -12.16
C ILE A 152 12.86 -7.91 -12.80
N ASP A 153 13.12 -7.91 -14.09
CA ASP A 153 13.60 -9.09 -14.84
C ASP A 153 14.49 -8.67 -16.02
N HIS A 154 15.05 -9.66 -16.70
CA HIS A 154 15.96 -9.49 -17.83
C HIS A 154 15.25 -9.33 -19.18
N ASN A 155 14.03 -9.83 -19.32
CA ASN A 155 13.19 -9.70 -20.52
C ASN A 155 11.70 -9.91 -20.22
N GLU A 156 10.84 -9.64 -21.20
CA GLU A 156 9.38 -9.79 -21.09
C GLU A 156 8.86 -11.22 -21.32
N SER A 157 9.75 -12.19 -21.54
CA SER A 157 9.41 -13.59 -21.84
C SER A 157 9.43 -14.44 -20.58
N ASP A 158 8.57 -15.44 -20.52
CA ASP A 158 8.55 -16.43 -19.43
C ASP A 158 9.37 -17.70 -19.78
N LYS A 159 10.05 -17.70 -20.93
CA LYS A 159 10.79 -18.87 -21.44
C LYS A 159 12.17 -18.54 -22.00
N ASP A 160 12.42 -17.28 -22.32
CA ASP A 160 13.66 -16.86 -22.96
C ASP A 160 14.68 -16.40 -21.91
N ALA A 161 15.91 -16.88 -22.01
CA ALA A 161 17.02 -16.46 -21.15
C ALA A 161 17.69 -15.16 -21.63
N THR A 162 17.46 -14.74 -22.87
CA THR A 162 18.17 -13.62 -23.50
C THR A 162 18.01 -12.33 -22.70
N LEU A 163 19.11 -11.68 -22.36
CA LEU A 163 19.12 -10.37 -21.72
C LEU A 163 18.82 -9.29 -22.77
N LEU A 164 17.69 -8.58 -22.63
CA LEU A 164 17.31 -7.56 -23.60
C LEU A 164 17.70 -6.15 -23.11
N PRO A 165 18.53 -5.38 -23.85
CA PRO A 165 18.92 -4.03 -23.44
C PRO A 165 17.72 -3.08 -23.28
N ASN A 166 16.75 -3.14 -24.19
CA ASN A 166 15.52 -2.34 -24.10
C ASN A 166 14.72 -2.61 -22.81
N ARG A 167 14.84 -3.81 -22.22
CA ARG A 167 14.20 -4.14 -20.96
C ARG A 167 14.86 -3.39 -19.81
N ARG A 168 16.20 -3.26 -19.81
CA ARG A 168 16.93 -2.47 -18.81
C ARG A 168 16.53 -1.00 -18.85
N GLU A 169 16.34 -0.44 -20.04
CA GLU A 169 15.85 0.94 -20.22
C GLU A 169 14.44 1.11 -19.66
N LYS A 170 13.49 0.23 -20.01
CA LYS A 170 12.12 0.25 -19.45
C LYS A 170 12.12 0.12 -17.92
N THR A 171 12.96 -0.75 -17.38
CA THR A 171 13.12 -0.91 -15.92
C THR A 171 13.66 0.37 -15.29
N THR A 172 14.69 0.99 -15.88
CA THR A 172 15.27 2.25 -15.39
C THR A 172 14.23 3.37 -15.39
N GLU A 173 13.48 3.52 -16.48
CA GLU A 173 12.41 4.51 -16.61
C GLU A 173 11.32 4.28 -15.57
N PHE A 174 10.88 3.03 -15.39
CA PHE A 174 9.89 2.68 -14.39
C PHE A 174 10.36 3.04 -12.98
N LEU A 175 11.55 2.58 -12.57
CA LEU A 175 12.10 2.83 -11.24
C LEU A 175 12.28 4.32 -10.98
N LYS A 176 12.74 5.08 -11.98
CA LYS A 176 12.83 6.53 -11.90
C LYS A 176 11.46 7.16 -11.64
N ARG A 177 10.45 6.80 -12.41
CA ARG A 177 9.09 7.35 -12.22
C ARG A 177 8.48 7.01 -10.87
N VAL A 178 8.71 5.80 -10.35
CA VAL A 178 8.26 5.47 -8.99
C VAL A 178 8.95 6.37 -7.96
N ARG A 179 10.27 6.55 -8.06
CA ARG A 179 11.03 7.42 -7.16
C ARG A 179 10.54 8.87 -7.22
N ASP A 180 10.39 9.41 -8.42
CA ASP A 180 9.91 10.78 -8.66
C ASP A 180 8.52 10.96 -8.04
N HIS A 181 7.59 10.02 -8.27
CA HIS A 181 6.25 10.02 -7.70
C HIS A 181 6.24 9.98 -6.16
N LEU A 182 7.06 9.12 -5.55
CA LEU A 182 7.16 9.02 -4.08
C LEU A 182 7.69 10.31 -3.44
N ILE A 183 8.57 11.04 -4.14
CA ILE A 183 9.06 12.36 -3.72
C ILE A 183 7.94 13.39 -3.84
N GLU A 184 7.28 13.46 -5.00
CA GLU A 184 6.20 14.42 -5.30
C GLU A 184 5.05 14.32 -4.28
N GLU A 185 4.64 13.10 -3.93
CA GLU A 185 3.56 12.84 -2.96
C GLU A 185 4.02 12.86 -1.49
N GLY A 186 5.30 13.10 -1.21
CA GLY A 186 5.84 13.16 0.15
C GLY A 186 5.76 11.84 0.93
N CYS A 187 5.64 10.70 0.25
CA CYS A 187 5.45 9.37 0.84
C CYS A 187 6.67 8.45 0.68
N ALA A 188 7.85 9.05 0.45
CA ALA A 188 9.11 8.36 0.18
C ALA A 188 9.69 7.57 1.36
N ARG A 189 9.14 7.59 2.58
CA ARG A 189 9.74 6.90 3.74
C ARG A 189 9.08 5.56 4.02
N LYS A 190 9.50 4.50 3.33
CA LYS A 190 9.02 3.14 3.56
C LYS A 190 9.74 2.46 4.71
N THR A 191 9.11 1.44 5.31
CA THR A 191 9.77 0.58 6.29
C THR A 191 10.86 -0.22 5.61
N TRP A 192 10.54 -0.89 4.50
CA TRP A 192 11.54 -1.50 3.63
C TRP A 192 11.14 -1.46 2.16
N ILE A 193 12.16 -1.54 1.31
CA ILE A 193 12.03 -1.78 -0.13
C ILE A 193 12.87 -3.01 -0.47
N ARG A 194 12.24 -4.04 -1.04
CA ARG A 194 12.92 -5.24 -1.55
C ARG A 194 12.78 -5.25 -3.05
N ILE A 195 13.91 -5.21 -3.75
CA ILE A 195 13.97 -5.38 -5.19
C ILE A 195 14.25 -6.85 -5.47
N LEU A 196 13.39 -7.50 -6.27
CA LEU A 196 13.52 -8.89 -6.67
C LEU A 196 13.95 -8.95 -8.14
N ILE A 197 15.13 -9.51 -8.41
CA ILE A 197 15.56 -9.87 -9.76
C ILE A 197 14.92 -11.21 -10.11
N ASN A 198 13.72 -11.14 -10.68
CA ASN A 198 12.89 -12.30 -10.98
C ASN A 198 13.40 -13.10 -12.19
N LYS A 199 12.84 -14.29 -12.40
CA LYS A 199 13.19 -15.23 -13.46
C LYS A 199 14.65 -15.68 -13.41
N ARG A 200 15.17 -15.83 -12.19
CA ARG A 200 16.54 -16.31 -11.91
C ARG A 200 16.87 -17.61 -12.61
N ASP A 201 15.90 -18.51 -12.73
CA ASP A 201 16.01 -19.75 -13.49
C ASP A 201 16.30 -19.56 -14.99
N LEU A 202 15.99 -18.39 -15.56
CA LEU A 202 16.25 -18.05 -16.95
C LEU A 202 17.54 -17.25 -17.10
N TRP A 203 17.69 -16.13 -16.41
CA TRP A 203 18.85 -15.26 -16.65
C TRP A 203 20.18 -15.86 -16.18
N GLU A 204 20.17 -16.80 -15.22
CA GLU A 204 21.36 -17.59 -14.82
C GLU A 204 21.82 -18.58 -15.91
N GLN A 205 21.10 -18.72 -17.03
CA GLN A 205 21.52 -19.55 -18.17
C GLN A 205 22.50 -18.83 -19.10
N ASN A 206 22.66 -17.51 -18.97
CA ASN A 206 23.60 -16.72 -19.79
C ASN A 206 25.06 -16.94 -19.37
N SER A 207 26.00 -16.34 -20.09
CA SER A 207 27.41 -16.35 -19.71
C SER A 207 27.64 -15.68 -18.34
N ALA A 208 28.72 -16.05 -17.64
CA ALA A 208 29.04 -15.46 -16.33
C ALA A 208 29.21 -13.94 -16.42
N ASP A 209 29.81 -13.45 -17.50
CA ASP A 209 30.01 -12.01 -17.74
C ASP A 209 28.68 -11.29 -17.95
N ASP A 210 27.76 -11.87 -18.72
CA ASP A 210 26.42 -11.32 -18.95
C ASP A 210 25.58 -11.28 -17.66
N GLN A 211 25.66 -12.36 -16.87
CA GLN A 211 25.02 -12.44 -15.56
C GLN A 211 25.54 -11.35 -14.63
N GLN A 212 26.86 -11.19 -14.55
CA GLN A 212 27.49 -10.19 -13.69
C GLN A 212 27.09 -8.78 -14.13
N ALA A 213 27.16 -8.47 -15.43
CA ALA A 213 26.77 -7.17 -15.96
C ALA A 213 25.29 -6.84 -15.68
N PHE A 214 24.40 -7.84 -15.70
CA PHE A 214 23.00 -7.65 -15.34
C PHE A 214 22.79 -7.42 -13.84
N VAL A 215 23.49 -8.18 -12.99
CA VAL A 215 23.46 -7.99 -11.53
C VAL A 215 24.02 -6.62 -11.16
N ASP A 216 25.12 -6.19 -11.75
CA ASP A 216 25.74 -4.88 -11.53
C ASP A 216 24.78 -3.75 -11.90
N PHE A 217 24.07 -3.88 -13.03
CA PHE A 217 22.99 -2.96 -13.39
C PHE A 217 21.91 -2.89 -12.31
N CYS A 218 21.48 -4.02 -11.77
CA CYS A 218 20.46 -4.05 -10.71
C CYS A 218 20.96 -3.41 -9.41
N GLU A 219 22.20 -3.67 -9.01
CA GLU A 219 22.84 -3.06 -7.83
C GLU A 219 23.01 -1.54 -7.98
N GLN A 220 23.32 -1.06 -9.18
CA GLN A 220 23.35 0.37 -9.48
C GLN A 220 21.97 1.01 -9.28
N GLU A 221 20.90 0.36 -9.74
CA GLU A 221 19.54 0.85 -9.49
C GLU A 221 19.19 0.84 -7.99
N VAL A 222 19.55 -0.22 -7.26
CA VAL A 222 19.33 -0.33 -5.80
C VAL A 222 20.06 0.77 -5.04
N THR A 223 21.27 1.11 -5.46
CA THR A 223 22.06 2.20 -4.85
C THR A 223 21.32 3.53 -4.92
N LYS A 224 20.65 3.84 -6.04
CA LYS A 224 19.82 5.05 -6.17
C LYS A 224 18.66 5.08 -5.15
N TRP A 225 18.09 3.92 -4.80
CA TRP A 225 17.06 3.82 -3.77
C TRP A 225 17.62 3.99 -2.36
N ARG A 226 18.83 3.49 -2.10
CA ARG A 226 19.53 3.67 -0.81
C ARG A 226 19.92 5.13 -0.60
N ASP A 227 20.60 5.73 -1.57
CA ASP A 227 21.11 7.10 -1.49
C ASP A 227 19.98 8.14 -1.44
N GLY A 228 18.85 7.84 -2.08
CA GLY A 228 17.64 8.66 -1.99
C GLY A 228 16.87 8.52 -0.68
N ASN A 229 17.30 7.66 0.25
CA ASN A 229 16.67 7.43 1.56
C ASN A 229 15.17 7.09 1.46
N PHE A 230 14.81 6.25 0.49
CA PHE A 230 13.41 5.85 0.23
C PHE A 230 12.86 4.81 1.22
N ALA A 231 13.71 4.23 2.06
CA ALA A 231 13.30 3.32 3.10
C ALA A 231 14.33 3.21 4.20
N LYS A 232 13.93 2.71 5.37
CA LYS A 232 14.88 2.34 6.43
C LYS A 232 15.83 1.23 5.97
N VAL A 233 15.31 0.29 5.18
CA VAL A 233 16.07 -0.85 4.65
C VAL A 233 15.76 -1.03 3.16
N VAL A 234 16.80 -1.04 2.33
CA VAL A 234 16.70 -1.33 0.89
C VAL A 234 17.59 -2.52 0.54
N THR A 235 16.97 -3.60 0.05
CA THR A 235 17.64 -4.86 -0.25
C THR A 235 17.36 -5.34 -1.66
N LEU A 236 18.31 -6.08 -2.23
CA LEU A 236 18.20 -6.78 -3.50
C LEU A 236 18.18 -8.28 -3.22
N ALA A 237 17.39 -9.05 -3.96
CA ALA A 237 17.45 -10.51 -3.94
C ALA A 237 17.31 -11.06 -5.36
N ARG A 238 18.04 -12.15 -5.62
CA ARG A 238 17.88 -12.96 -6.83
C ARG A 238 16.72 -13.90 -6.60
N HIS A 239 15.73 -13.90 -7.48
CA HIS A 239 14.46 -14.56 -7.22
C HIS A 239 13.93 -15.32 -8.45
N SER A 240 13.27 -16.44 -8.22
CA SER A 240 12.43 -17.10 -9.22
C SER A 240 11.14 -17.56 -8.59
N ASN A 241 10.02 -17.22 -9.22
CA ASN A 241 8.70 -17.74 -8.85
C ASN A 241 8.54 -19.24 -9.10
N GLU A 242 9.46 -19.87 -9.83
CA GLU A 242 9.50 -21.31 -10.09
C GLU A 242 10.40 -22.07 -9.10
N ARG A 243 11.19 -21.35 -8.29
CA ARG A 243 12.04 -21.94 -7.25
C ARG A 243 11.37 -21.80 -5.88
N PRO A 244 10.98 -22.91 -5.21
CA PRO A 244 10.32 -22.85 -3.90
C PRO A 244 11.16 -22.16 -2.83
N ASN A 245 12.48 -22.34 -2.85
CA ASN A 245 13.39 -21.74 -1.87
C ASN A 245 13.39 -20.21 -1.93
N ASP A 246 13.41 -19.63 -3.14
CA ASP A 246 13.40 -18.18 -3.34
C ASP A 246 12.05 -17.59 -2.85
N THR A 247 10.95 -18.30 -3.09
CA THR A 247 9.62 -17.92 -2.58
C THR A 247 9.54 -18.02 -1.05
N ALA A 248 10.12 -19.06 -0.46
CA ALA A 248 10.17 -19.23 0.99
C ALA A 248 11.03 -18.14 1.66
N GLU A 249 12.16 -17.75 1.06
CA GLU A 249 13.01 -16.65 1.55
C GLU A 249 12.21 -15.33 1.59
N PHE A 250 11.46 -15.03 0.53
CA PHE A 250 10.60 -13.85 0.53
C PHE A 250 9.51 -13.91 1.60
N MET A 251 8.91 -15.08 1.83
CA MET A 251 7.92 -15.25 2.91
C MET A 251 8.51 -15.04 4.31
N THR A 252 9.74 -15.49 4.55
CA THR A 252 10.46 -15.23 5.80
C THR A 252 10.67 -13.74 6.02
N LEU A 253 11.08 -13.00 4.98
CA LEU A 253 11.21 -11.54 5.06
C LEU A 253 9.89 -10.86 5.44
N LEU A 254 8.77 -11.29 4.84
CA LEU A 254 7.46 -10.74 5.16
C LEU A 254 7.09 -10.99 6.64
N LYS A 255 7.47 -12.15 7.18
CA LYS A 255 7.27 -12.48 8.60
C LYS A 255 8.05 -11.53 9.49
N GLU A 256 9.37 -11.45 9.30
CA GLU A 256 10.27 -10.58 10.08
C GLU A 256 9.81 -9.11 10.04
N ALA A 257 9.32 -8.66 8.89
CA ALA A 257 8.80 -7.31 8.74
C ALA A 257 7.52 -7.03 9.53
N SER A 258 6.65 -8.03 9.66
CA SER A 258 5.40 -7.88 10.42
C SER A 258 5.64 -7.84 11.92
N GLU A 259 6.69 -8.50 12.42
CA GLU A 259 7.11 -8.47 13.83
C GLU A 259 7.75 -7.12 14.24
N ALA A 260 8.15 -6.30 13.26
CA ALA A 260 8.81 -5.01 13.50
C ALA A 260 7.84 -3.80 13.60
N ILE A 261 6.53 -4.03 13.45
CA ILE A 261 5.45 -3.02 13.51
C ILE A 261 4.71 -3.12 14.84
#